data_AF-A0A2G9R7M9-F1
#
_entry.id   AF-A0A2G9R7M9-F1
#
_cell.length_a   1.000
_cell.length_b   1.000
_cell.length_c   1.000
_cell.angle_alpha   90.00
_cell.angle_beta   90.00
_cell.angle_gamma   90.00
#
_symmetry.space_group_name_H-M   'P 1'
#
loop_
_entity.id
_entity.type
_entity.pdbx_description
1 polymer ?
#
loop_
_entity_poly.entity_id
_entity_poly.type
_entity_poly.pdbx_seq_one_letter_code
_entity_poly.pdbx_strand_id
1 'polypeptide(L)'
;MKADLTKALRKINDFYGLALKDEQIKLVQEKTTFFSMKEKSSNTHGDLGNVFFRKGKILKRIYPVLYKQTWRSWECFLQKR
;
A
#
# COMPACT_ATOMS: atom_id res chain seq x y z
N MET A 1 -4.28 2.71 6.83
CA MET A 1 -4.90 2.98 5.52
C MET A 1 -4.78 1.82 4.54
N LYS A 2 -3.56 1.37 4.21
CA LYS A 2 -3.36 0.38 3.14
C LYS A 2 -3.85 -1.04 3.46
N ALA A 3 -4.00 -1.38 4.75
CA ALA A 3 -4.57 -2.65 5.22
C ALA A 3 -6.07 -2.52 5.51
N ASP A 4 -6.44 -1.62 6.42
CA ASP A 4 -7.84 -1.28 6.71
C ASP A 4 -8.09 0.20 6.42
N LEU A 5 -8.86 0.47 5.37
CA LEU A 5 -9.16 1.83 4.91
C LEU A 5 -10.30 2.44 5.73
N THR A 6 -11.36 1.69 6.01
CA THR A 6 -12.53 2.15 6.79
C THR A 6 -12.15 2.65 8.18
N LYS A 7 -11.34 1.88 8.91
CA LYS A 7 -10.90 2.24 10.27
C LYS A 7 -10.03 3.49 10.27
N ALA A 8 -9.19 3.65 9.23
CA ALA A 8 -8.35 4.84 9.10
C ALA A 8 -9.18 6.09 8.76
N LEU A 9 -10.19 5.96 7.90
CA LEU A 9 -11.11 7.05 7.58
C LEU A 9 -11.91 7.49 8.80
N ARG A 10 -12.38 6.56 9.64
CA ARG A 10 -13.05 6.91 10.91
C ARG A 10 -12.14 7.72 11.83
N LYS A 11 -10.89 7.30 12.02
CA LYS A 11 -9.92 8.08 12.83
C LYS A 11 -9.65 9.49 12.30
N ILE A 12 -9.60 9.65 10.97
CA ILE A 12 -9.42 10.96 10.33
C ILE A 12 -10.66 11.82 10.52
N ASN A 13 -11.83 11.22 10.32
CA ASN A 13 -13.11 11.87 10.56
C ASN A 13 -13.21 12.40 12.00
N ASP A 14 -12.84 11.58 12.98
CA ASP A 14 -12.82 11.96 14.40
C ASP A 14 -11.81 13.09 14.66
N PHE A 15 -10.64 13.05 14.02
CA PHE A 15 -9.61 14.10 14.15
C PHE A 15 -10.07 15.46 13.62
N TYR A 16 -10.77 15.48 12.49
CA TYR A 16 -11.30 16.71 11.90
C TYR A 16 -12.68 17.10 12.44
N GLY A 17 -13.27 16.32 13.36
CA GLY A 17 -14.62 16.56 13.89
C GLY A 17 -15.73 16.47 12.83
N LEU A 18 -15.48 15.77 11.73
CA LEU A 18 -16.46 15.59 10.67
C LEU A 18 -17.42 14.45 11.05
N ALA A 19 -18.63 14.43 10.49
CA ALA A 19 -19.59 13.34 10.66
C ALA A 19 -19.94 12.77 9.29
N LEU A 20 -19.02 11.98 8.72
CA LEU A 20 -19.22 11.32 7.42
C LEU A 20 -20.20 10.15 7.54
N LYS A 21 -21.22 10.13 6.67
CA LYS A 21 -22.15 8.99 6.52
C LYS A 21 -21.44 7.80 5.88
N ASP A 22 -21.90 6.57 6.16
CA ASP A 22 -21.28 5.36 5.62
C ASP A 22 -21.24 5.31 4.09
N GLU A 23 -22.21 5.92 3.41
CA GLU A 23 -22.23 6.09 1.95
C GLU A 23 -21.07 6.96 1.45
N GLN A 24 -20.79 8.07 2.14
CA GLN A 24 -19.68 8.95 1.81
C GLN A 24 -18.34 8.26 2.07
N ILE A 25 -18.26 7.47 3.13
CA ILE A 25 -17.07 6.66 3.44
C ILE A 25 -16.82 5.68 2.28
N LYS A 26 -17.83 4.97 1.78
CA LYS A 26 -17.69 4.07 0.62
C LYS A 26 -17.22 4.82 -0.64
N LEU A 27 -17.83 5.95 -0.96
CA LEU A 27 -17.42 6.77 -2.12
C LEU A 27 -15.98 7.25 -2.01
N VAL A 28 -15.54 7.66 -0.81
CA VAL A 28 -14.16 8.06 -0.56
C VAL A 28 -13.23 6.85 -0.71
N GLN A 29 -13.61 5.68 -0.22
CA GLN A 29 -12.82 4.46 -0.38
C GLN A 29 -12.56 4.12 -1.84
N GLU A 30 -13.60 4.13 -2.67
CA GLU A 30 -13.49 3.84 -4.10
C GLU A 30 -12.57 4.86 -4.80
N LYS A 31 -12.79 6.16 -4.56
CA LYS A 31 -12.00 7.23 -5.18
C LYS A 31 -10.54 7.26 -4.72
N THR A 32 -10.26 6.82 -3.49
CA THR A 32 -8.91 6.84 -2.90
C THR A 32 -8.15 5.53 -3.12
N THR A 33 -8.71 4.57 -3.86
CA THR A 33 -7.95 3.38 -4.24
C THR A 33 -6.78 3.74 -5.15
N PHE A 34 -5.68 2.99 -5.01
CA PHE A 34 -4.47 3.22 -5.81
C PHE A 34 -4.75 3.14 -7.32
N PHE A 35 -5.66 2.26 -7.75
CA PHE A 35 -6.05 2.14 -9.16
C PHE A 35 -6.81 3.38 -9.64
N SER A 36 -7.85 3.79 -8.92
CA SER A 36 -8.63 4.98 -9.29
C SER A 36 -7.80 6.27 -9.29
N MET A 37 -6.82 6.38 -8.38
CA MET A 37 -5.89 7.50 -8.39
C MET A 37 -4.89 7.43 -9.54
N LYS A 38 -4.37 6.24 -9.87
CA LYS A 38 -3.45 6.05 -11.00
C LYS A 38 -4.12 6.36 -12.33
N GLU A 39 -5.36 5.92 -12.54
CA GLU A 39 -6.11 6.19 -13.76
C GLU A 39 -6.31 7.70 -13.98
N LYS A 40 -6.64 8.43 -12.92
CA LYS A 40 -6.79 9.89 -12.96
C LYS A 40 -5.46 10.65 -13.04
N SER A 41 -4.33 9.99 -12.76
CA SER A 41 -3.02 10.65 -12.69
C SER A 41 -2.51 11.16 -14.03
N SER A 42 -2.94 10.56 -15.15
CA SER A 42 -2.63 11.05 -16.49
C SER A 42 -3.21 12.44 -16.72
N ASN A 43 -4.40 12.71 -16.18
CA ASN A 43 -5.07 13.99 -16.31
C ASN A 43 -4.51 15.07 -15.35
N THR A 44 -4.03 14.68 -14.16
CA THR A 44 -3.53 15.64 -13.16
C THR A 44 -2.03 15.92 -13.25
N HIS A 45 -1.24 14.92 -13.63
CA HIS A 45 0.23 14.97 -13.59
C HIS A 45 0.88 14.59 -14.93
N GLY A 46 0.10 14.35 -15.99
CA GLY A 46 0.60 14.01 -17.32
C GLY A 46 1.50 12.78 -17.29
N ASP A 47 2.63 12.86 -18.01
CA ASP A 47 3.62 11.80 -18.13
C ASP A 47 4.27 11.40 -16.79
N LEU A 48 4.25 12.30 -15.79
CA LEU A 48 4.79 12.02 -14.46
C LEU A 48 3.86 11.14 -13.61
N GLY A 49 2.61 10.92 -14.02
CA GLY A 49 1.65 10.07 -13.29
C GLY A 49 2.18 8.66 -13.05
N ASN A 50 2.88 8.09 -14.03
CA ASN A 50 3.49 6.75 -13.90
C ASN A 50 4.67 6.69 -12.92
N VAL A 51 5.37 7.82 -12.72
CA VAL A 51 6.49 7.91 -11.77
C VAL A 51 5.95 7.97 -10.34
N PHE A 52 4.91 8.78 -10.10
CA PHE A 52 4.27 8.88 -8.79
C PHE A 52 3.51 7.60 -8.40
N PHE A 53 2.75 7.01 -9.33
CA PHE A 53 1.91 5.83 -9.09
C PHE A 53 2.54 4.54 -9.61
N ARG A 54 3.70 4.17 -9.04
CA ARG A 54 4.49 3.00 -9.50
C ARG A 54 4.09 1.65 -8.91
N LYS A 55 3.93 1.53 -7.58
CA LYS A 55 3.59 0.26 -6.89
C LYS A 55 2.57 0.48 -5.75
N GLY A 56 1.41 -0.16 -5.88
CA GLY A 56 0.29 -0.02 -4.93
C GLY A 56 0.08 -1.21 -3.97
N LYS A 57 0.79 -2.33 -4.15
CA LYS A 57 0.57 -3.56 -3.37
C LYS A 57 1.42 -3.55 -2.09
N ILE A 58 0.84 -4.00 -0.97
CA ILE A 58 1.64 -4.32 0.22
C ILE A 58 2.22 -5.69 -0.03
N LEU A 59 3.54 -5.82 0.06
CA LEU A 59 4.22 -7.11 0.00
C LEU A 59 4.01 -7.86 1.33
N LYS A 60 2.76 -8.21 1.66
CA LYS A 60 2.47 -9.14 2.74
C LYS A 60 2.71 -10.53 2.17
N ARG A 61 3.72 -11.24 2.70
CA ARG A 61 3.97 -12.69 2.49
C ARG A 61 5.02 -13.09 1.42
N ILE A 62 6.24 -12.55 1.45
CA ILE A 62 7.38 -13.23 0.76
C ILE A 62 8.70 -13.25 1.58
N TYR A 63 8.79 -12.55 2.71
CA TYR A 63 10.03 -12.51 3.50
C TYR A 63 10.53 -13.86 4.07
N PRO A 64 9.71 -14.90 4.35
CA PRO A 64 10.29 -16.17 4.83
C PRO A 64 10.77 -17.14 3.74
N VAL A 65 10.49 -16.91 2.45
CA VAL A 65 10.92 -17.83 1.37
C VAL A 65 12.24 -17.41 0.75
N LEU A 66 12.40 -16.11 0.45
CA LEU A 66 13.61 -15.61 -0.24
C LEU A 66 14.87 -15.61 0.64
N TYR A 67 14.73 -15.69 1.96
CA TYR A 67 15.87 -15.63 2.89
C TYR A 67 16.33 -17.02 3.40
N LYS A 68 15.53 -18.08 3.19
CA LYS A 68 15.91 -19.45 3.63
C LYS A 68 16.88 -20.16 2.69
N GLN A 69 16.87 -19.84 1.40
CA GLN A 69 17.80 -20.44 0.42
C GLN A 69 19.19 -19.83 0.48
N THR A 70 19.32 -18.55 0.85
CA THR A 70 20.62 -17.89 0.98
C THR A 70 21.28 -18.12 2.34
N TRP A 71 20.52 -18.34 3.42
CA TRP A 71 21.07 -18.65 4.76
C TRP A 71 21.78 -20.00 4.85
N ARG A 72 21.18 -21.06 4.29
CA ARG A 72 21.83 -22.40 4.24
C ARG A 72 23.18 -22.38 3.50
N SER A 73 23.36 -21.48 2.53
CA SER A 73 24.60 -21.37 1.77
C SER A 73 25.70 -20.61 2.53
N TRP A 74 25.34 -19.69 3.43
CA TRP A 74 26.31 -18.92 4.23
C TRP A 74 26.76 -19.65 5.49
N GLU A 75 25.88 -20.42 6.14
CA GLU A 75 26.28 -21.33 7.24
C GLU A 75 27.31 -22.36 6.76
N CYS A 76 27.14 -22.91 5.55
CA CYS A 76 28.10 -23.82 4.92
C CYS A 76 29.47 -23.19 4.63
N PHE A 77 29.52 -21.86 4.45
CA PHE A 77 30.76 -21.11 4.21
C PHE A 77 31.47 -20.72 5.52
N LEU A 78 30.72 -20.44 6.59
CA LEU A 78 31.26 -20.14 7.91
C LEU A 78 31.77 -21.38 8.66
N GLN A 79 31.23 -22.57 8.41
CA GLN A 79 31.72 -23.83 8.98
C GLN A 79 33.04 -24.31 8.34
N LYS A 80 33.53 -23.63 7.29
CA LYS A 80 34.74 -23.97 6.53
C LYS A 80 35.90 -22.99 6.73
N ARG A 81 35.81 -22.10 7.72
CA ARG A 81 36.93 -21.31 8.23
C ARG A 81 37.40 -21.85 9.56
#